data_AF-A0A9D8S2T9-F1
#
_entry.id   AF-A0A9D8S2T9-F1
#
_cell.length_a   1.000
_cell.length_b   1.000
_cell.length_c   1.000
_cell.angle_alpha   90.00
_cell.angle_beta   90.00
_cell.angle_gamma   90.00
#
_symmetry.space_group_name_H-M   'P 1'
#
loop_
_entity.id
_entity.type
_entity.pdbx_description
1 polymer ?
#
loop_
_entity_poly.entity_id
_entity_poly.type
_entity_poly.pdbx_seq_one_letter_code
_entity_poly.pdbx_strand_id
1 'polypeptide(L)'
;MEQASIVVFAALLLVVVLVVFYVLYGVSHMKALKYLGDWDKAWMAWLPPLFSYYALADAALDGEGSMQLSDSFDVPALAFKLWYPIALAVSFIPSVGFILNIIMHIVCLGICYTKIYARLEQRDERDVKTIGYVSGFLPIIAVYRFFTGKYNEL
;
A
#
# COMPACT_ATOMS: atom_id res chain seq x y z
N MET A 1 -38.41 -12.42 14.22
CA MET A 1 -37.17 -13.22 14.48
C MET A 1 -36.37 -13.50 13.20
N GLU A 2 -36.98 -13.48 12.02
CA GLU A 2 -36.33 -13.80 10.73
C GLU A 2 -35.32 -12.73 10.25
N GLN A 3 -35.72 -11.46 10.27
CA GLN A 3 -34.89 -10.36 9.74
C GLN A 3 -33.61 -10.12 10.57
N ALA A 4 -33.70 -10.21 11.91
CA ALA A 4 -32.55 -10.05 12.79
C ALA A 4 -31.50 -11.16 12.56
N SER A 5 -31.95 -12.39 12.32
CA SER A 5 -31.06 -13.53 12.06
C SER A 5 -30.34 -13.40 10.72
N ILE A 6 -31.03 -12.91 9.68
CA ILE A 6 -30.44 -12.63 8.36
C ILE A 6 -29.39 -11.52 8.45
N VAL A 7 -29.67 -10.43 9.18
CA VAL A 7 -28.73 -9.32 9.37
C VAL A 7 -27.48 -9.78 10.13
N VAL A 8 -27.64 -10.59 11.18
CA VAL A 8 -26.50 -11.15 11.93
C VAL A 8 -25.66 -12.07 11.04
N PHE A 9 -26.29 -12.94 10.25
CA PHE A 9 -25.58 -13.82 9.33
C PHE A 9 -24.82 -13.03 8.25
N ALA A 10 -25.44 -12.01 7.65
CA ALA A 10 -24.78 -11.16 6.66
C ALA A 10 -23.61 -10.36 7.26
N ALA A 11 -23.77 -9.83 8.48
CA ALA A 11 -22.70 -9.14 9.19
C ALA A 11 -21.52 -10.08 9.50
N LEU A 12 -21.79 -11.31 9.95
CA LEU A 12 -20.76 -12.32 10.19
C LEU A 12 -20.02 -12.68 8.90
N LEU A 13 -20.72 -12.90 7.79
CA LEU A 13 -20.10 -13.13 6.50
C LEU A 13 -19.22 -11.96 6.07
N LEU A 14 -19.69 -10.73 6.22
CA LEU A 14 -18.92 -9.54 5.89
C LEU A 14 -17.65 -9.43 6.75
N VAL A 15 -17.74 -9.70 8.06
CA VAL A 15 -16.57 -9.74 8.95
C VAL A 15 -15.57 -10.80 8.49
N VAL A 16 -16.02 -12.01 8.17
CA VAL A 16 -15.14 -13.08 7.66
C VAL A 16 -14.43 -12.64 6.38
N VAL A 17 -15.16 -12.05 5.43
CA VAL A 17 -14.59 -11.54 4.19
C VAL A 17 -13.53 -10.45 4.46
N LEU A 18 -13.82 -9.49 5.32
CA LEU A 18 -12.86 -8.44 5.69
C LEU A 18 -11.60 -9.01 6.36
N VAL A 19 -11.75 -10.00 7.24
CA VAL A 19 -10.62 -10.68 7.89
C VAL A 19 -9.76 -11.41 6.85
N VAL A 20 -10.38 -12.12 5.90
CA VAL A 20 -9.65 -12.79 4.81
C VAL A 20 -8.88 -11.79 3.97
N PHE A 21 -9.49 -10.66 3.58
CA PHE A 21 -8.80 -9.61 2.83
C PHE A 21 -7.64 -9.00 3.61
N TYR A 22 -7.83 -8.75 4.91
CA TYR A 22 -6.77 -8.23 5.78
C TYR A 22 -5.60 -9.21 5.90
N VAL A 23 -5.86 -10.50 6.10
CA VAL A 23 -4.83 -11.54 6.18
C VAL A 23 -4.09 -11.65 4.85
N LEU A 24 -4.80 -11.70 3.72
CA LEU A 24 -4.18 -11.76 2.40
C LEU A 24 -3.30 -10.53 2.14
N TYR A 25 -3.78 -9.34 2.51
CA TYR A 25 -3.02 -8.10 2.40
C TYR A 25 -1.74 -8.14 3.24
N GLY A 26 -1.83 -8.51 4.52
CA GLY A 26 -0.68 -8.57 5.42
C GLY A 26 0.37 -9.58 4.96
N VAL A 27 -0.06 -10.79 4.58
CA VAL A 27 0.83 -11.85 4.08
C VAL A 27 1.53 -11.42 2.78
N SER A 28 0.78 -10.88 1.82
CA SER A 28 1.35 -10.52 0.50
C SER A 28 2.39 -9.42 0.61
N HIS A 29 2.11 -8.39 1.41
CA HIS A 29 3.02 -7.25 1.60
C HIS A 29 4.23 -7.63 2.45
N MET A 30 4.06 -8.45 3.49
CA MET A 30 5.19 -9.00 4.25
C MET A 30 6.12 -9.81 3.35
N LYS A 31 5.57 -10.61 2.42
CA LYS A 31 6.37 -11.41 1.49
C LYS A 31 7.21 -10.53 0.57
N ALA A 32 6.59 -9.50 -0.02
CA ALA A 32 7.26 -8.53 -0.86
C ALA A 32 8.39 -7.80 -0.10
N LEU A 33 8.10 -7.31 1.10
CA LEU A 33 9.08 -6.59 1.95
C LEU A 33 10.28 -7.47 2.34
N LYS A 34 10.03 -8.75 2.68
CA LYS A 34 11.12 -9.70 3.01
C LYS A 34 12.06 -9.92 1.83
N TYR A 35 11.50 -10.05 0.62
CA TYR A 35 12.31 -10.26 -0.57
C TYR A 35 13.19 -9.03 -0.90
N LEU A 36 12.70 -7.83 -0.60
CA LEU A 36 13.45 -6.59 -0.78
C LEU A 36 14.56 -6.38 0.28
N GLY A 37 14.71 -7.30 1.25
CA GLY A 37 15.75 -7.21 2.28
C GLY A 37 15.32 -6.52 3.57
N ASP A 38 14.08 -6.01 3.65
CA ASP A 38 13.55 -5.29 4.81
C ASP A 38 12.97 -6.22 5.88
N TRP A 39 13.75 -7.22 6.30
CA TRP A 39 13.33 -8.23 7.28
C TRP A 39 12.90 -7.63 8.63
N ASP A 40 13.54 -6.54 9.06
CA ASP A 40 13.25 -5.85 10.31
C ASP A 40 11.89 -5.12 10.30
N LYS A 41 11.40 -4.75 9.12
CA LYS A 41 10.16 -3.95 8.95
C LYS A 41 9.04 -4.75 8.28
N ALA A 42 9.31 -5.93 7.75
CA ALA A 42 8.31 -6.74 7.05
C ALA A 42 7.09 -7.11 7.90
N TRP A 43 7.25 -7.22 9.23
CA TRP A 43 6.14 -7.47 10.15
C TRP A 43 5.17 -6.27 10.26
N MET A 44 5.62 -5.05 9.96
CA MET A 44 4.80 -3.84 9.96
C MET A 44 3.70 -3.89 8.89
N ALA A 45 3.79 -4.76 7.89
CA ALA A 45 2.72 -5.00 6.91
C ALA A 45 1.39 -5.46 7.55
N TRP A 46 1.43 -6.07 8.74
CA TRP A 46 0.25 -6.48 9.49
C TRP A 46 -0.31 -5.39 10.37
N LEU A 47 0.48 -4.38 10.69
CA LEU A 47 0.03 -3.30 11.54
C LEU A 47 -0.98 -2.40 10.81
N PRO A 48 -1.72 -1.55 11.55
CA PRO A 48 -2.62 -0.58 10.95
C PRO A 48 -1.92 0.28 9.88
N PRO A 49 -2.70 0.90 8.97
CA PRO A 49 -2.21 1.54 7.74
C PRO A 49 -1.00 2.47 7.92
N LEU A 50 -0.90 3.15 9.06
CA LEU A 50 0.24 3.99 9.39
C LEU A 50 1.60 3.27 9.25
N PHE A 51 1.72 2.08 9.82
CA PHE A 51 2.98 1.36 9.86
C PHE A 51 3.21 0.55 8.59
N SER A 52 2.16 0.00 7.98
CA SER A 52 2.28 -0.72 6.71
C SER A 52 2.73 0.21 5.59
N TYR A 53 2.16 1.42 5.50
CA TYR A 53 2.56 2.41 4.50
C TYR A 53 3.95 2.99 4.77
N TYR A 54 4.32 3.16 6.04
CA TYR A 54 5.68 3.52 6.39
C TYR A 54 6.69 2.49 5.87
N ALA A 55 6.44 1.20 6.13
CA ALA A 55 7.32 0.13 5.66
C ALA A 55 7.38 0.05 4.13
N LEU A 56 6.26 0.24 3.43
CA LEU A 56 6.24 0.27 1.97
C LEU A 56 6.98 1.49 1.40
N ALA A 57 6.83 2.66 2.01
CA ALA A 57 7.52 3.87 1.58
C ALA A 57 9.02 3.79 1.85
N ASP A 58 9.41 3.22 2.99
CA ASP A 58 10.80 2.98 3.35
C ASP A 58 11.46 1.97 2.42
N ALA A 59 10.78 0.86 2.14
CA ALA A 59 11.22 -0.09 1.14
C ALA A 59 11.37 0.60 -0.20
N ALA A 60 10.34 1.30 -0.69
CA ALA A 60 10.37 1.97 -1.99
C ALA A 60 11.46 3.03 -2.12
N LEU A 61 11.83 3.72 -1.03
CA LEU A 61 12.93 4.67 -1.01
C LEU A 61 14.30 4.00 -1.11
N ASP A 62 14.47 2.77 -0.64
CA ASP A 62 15.73 2.03 -0.72
C ASP A 62 16.97 2.79 -0.17
N GLY A 63 16.75 3.57 0.89
CA GLY A 63 17.78 4.43 1.49
C GLY A 63 17.98 5.80 0.83
N GLU A 64 17.22 6.13 -0.23
CA GLU A 64 17.23 7.46 -0.84
C GLU A 64 16.75 8.55 0.14
N GLY A 65 17.37 9.74 0.07
CA GLY A 65 17.08 10.88 0.94
C GLY A 65 15.82 11.66 0.57
N SER A 66 15.28 11.42 -0.63
CA SER A 66 14.08 12.07 -1.17
C SER A 66 13.36 11.15 -2.14
N MET A 67 12.08 11.39 -2.32
CA MET A 67 11.21 10.69 -3.27
C MET A 67 10.78 11.63 -4.38
N GLN A 68 11.08 11.27 -5.62
CA GLN A 68 10.59 12.00 -6.78
C GLN A 68 9.10 11.68 -7.04
N LEU A 69 8.21 12.66 -6.86
CA LEU A 69 6.78 12.51 -7.14
C LEU A 69 6.45 12.87 -8.60
N SER A 70 7.19 13.80 -9.17
CA SER A 70 7.15 14.21 -10.58
C SER A 70 8.54 14.64 -11.03
N ASP A 71 8.75 14.82 -12.33
CA ASP A 71 10.05 15.17 -12.91
C ASP A 71 10.68 16.44 -12.30
N SER A 72 9.90 17.28 -11.63
CA SER A 72 10.32 18.55 -11.03
C SER A 72 10.07 18.67 -9.52
N PHE A 73 9.52 17.64 -8.87
CA PHE A 73 9.13 17.73 -7.46
C PHE A 73 9.63 16.53 -6.64
N ASP A 74 10.60 16.82 -5.78
CA ASP A 74 11.16 15.88 -4.81
C ASP A 74 10.63 16.17 -3.41
N VAL A 75 10.17 15.11 -2.74
CA VAL A 75 9.70 15.17 -1.36
C VAL A 75 10.73 14.53 -0.45
N PRO A 76 11.13 15.17 0.67
CA PRO A 76 12.07 14.57 1.62
C PRO A 76 11.61 13.18 2.09
N ALA A 77 12.54 12.24 2.23
CA ALA A 77 12.23 10.85 2.59
C ALA A 77 11.35 10.72 3.83
N LEU A 78 11.58 11.55 4.86
CA LEU A 78 10.76 11.53 6.07
C LEU A 78 9.31 11.95 5.80
N ALA A 79 9.11 13.01 5.00
CA ALA A 79 7.78 13.49 4.63
C ALA A 79 7.05 12.46 3.76
N PHE A 80 7.78 11.79 2.86
CA PHE A 80 7.23 10.69 2.10
C PHE A 80 6.87 9.53 3.03
N LYS A 81 7.75 9.00 3.87
CA LYS A 81 7.42 7.89 4.80
C LYS A 81 6.24 8.20 5.74
N LEU A 82 6.04 9.47 6.10
CA LEU A 82 4.95 9.95 6.95
C LEU A 82 3.80 10.58 6.14
N TRP A 83 3.63 10.22 4.86
CA TRP A 83 2.57 10.77 4.02
C TRP A 83 1.17 10.46 4.56
N TYR A 84 0.95 9.29 5.17
CA TYR A 84 -0.37 8.87 5.67
C TYR A 84 -0.93 9.77 6.79
N PRO A 85 -0.20 10.08 7.87
CA PRO A 85 -0.69 11.01 8.88
C PRO A 85 -0.90 12.43 8.32
N ILE A 86 -0.09 12.85 7.33
CA ILE A 86 -0.33 14.10 6.60
C ILE A 86 -1.68 14.01 5.85
N ALA A 87 -1.98 12.88 5.21
CA ALA A 87 -3.24 12.65 4.49
C ALA A 87 -4.44 12.73 5.44
N LEU A 88 -4.28 12.15 6.61
CA LEU A 88 -5.29 12.18 7.66
C LEU A 88 -5.54 13.62 8.12
N ALA A 89 -4.48 14.41 8.34
CA ALA A 89 -4.61 15.82 8.70
C ALA A 89 -5.34 16.64 7.61
N VAL A 90 -5.00 16.42 6.33
CA VAL A 90 -5.64 17.06 5.18
C VAL A 90 -7.14 16.72 5.08
N SER A 91 -7.55 15.56 5.57
CA SER A 91 -8.96 15.11 5.52
C SER A 91 -9.89 15.97 6.38
N PHE A 92 -9.36 16.70 7.36
CA PHE A 92 -10.13 17.60 8.21
C PHE A 92 -10.44 18.95 7.55
N ILE A 93 -9.92 19.21 6.34
CA ILE A 93 -10.24 20.42 5.57
C ILE A 93 -11.66 20.27 5.00
N PRO A 94 -12.60 21.18 5.33
CA PRO A 94 -13.96 21.14 4.80
C PRO A 94 -13.97 21.17 3.26
N SER A 95 -14.94 20.48 2.66
CA SER A 95 -15.24 20.48 1.21
C SER A 95 -14.22 19.81 0.28
N VAL A 96 -12.92 19.91 0.54
CA VAL A 96 -11.86 19.38 -0.36
C VAL A 96 -10.99 18.29 0.27
N GLY A 97 -10.97 18.18 1.61
CA GLY A 97 -10.06 17.29 2.33
C GLY A 97 -10.17 15.82 1.93
N PHE A 98 -11.41 15.34 1.70
CA PHE A 98 -11.66 13.95 1.29
C PHE A 98 -11.04 13.62 -0.08
N ILE A 99 -11.25 14.49 -1.08
CA ILE A 99 -10.72 14.29 -2.43
C ILE A 99 -9.19 14.37 -2.41
N LEU A 100 -8.63 15.33 -1.67
CA LEU A 100 -7.18 15.48 -1.52
C LEU A 100 -6.54 14.26 -0.83
N ASN A 101 -7.20 13.70 0.19
CA ASN A 101 -6.74 12.47 0.83
C ASN A 101 -6.66 11.32 -0.17
N ILE A 102 -7.71 11.09 -0.96
CA ILE A 102 -7.74 10.03 -1.97
C ILE A 102 -6.61 10.21 -2.99
N ILE A 103 -6.44 11.42 -3.53
CA ILE A 103 -5.39 11.71 -4.52
C ILE A 103 -4.02 11.42 -3.92
N MET A 104 -3.74 11.92 -2.71
CA MET A 104 -2.45 11.70 -2.08
C MET A 104 -2.21 10.22 -1.77
N HIS A 105 -3.25 9.49 -1.38
CA HIS A 105 -3.19 8.05 -1.18
C HIS A 105 -2.81 7.30 -2.45
N ILE A 106 -3.50 7.58 -3.56
CA ILE A 106 -3.23 6.95 -4.85
C ILE A 106 -1.81 7.29 -5.32
N VAL A 107 -1.38 8.53 -5.18
CA VAL A 107 -0.06 8.97 -5.64
C VAL A 107 1.05 8.34 -4.79
N CYS A 108 1.03 8.52 -3.47
CA CYS A 108 2.09 8.01 -2.61
C CYS A 108 2.17 6.48 -2.65
N LEU A 109 1.02 5.79 -2.52
CA LEU A 109 0.98 4.34 -2.55
C LEU A 109 1.29 3.80 -3.96
N GLY A 110 0.83 4.49 -5.00
CA GLY A 110 1.11 4.13 -6.40
C GLY A 110 2.59 4.17 -6.75
N ILE A 111 3.31 5.18 -6.26
CA ILE A 111 4.76 5.26 -6.44
C ILE A 111 5.46 4.17 -5.61
N CYS A 112 5.02 3.91 -4.37
CA CYS A 112 5.57 2.81 -3.57
C CYS A 112 5.47 1.48 -4.33
N TYR A 113 4.27 1.15 -4.85
CA TYR A 113 4.08 -0.06 -5.63
C TYR A 113 4.87 -0.07 -6.93
N THR A 114 5.00 1.07 -7.62
CA THR A 114 5.83 1.17 -8.84
C THR A 114 7.28 0.76 -8.56
N LYS A 115 7.92 1.38 -7.56
CA LYS A 115 9.31 1.08 -7.20
C LYS A 115 9.50 -0.34 -6.66
N ILE A 116 8.54 -0.81 -5.86
CA ILE A 116 8.56 -2.19 -5.34
C ILE A 116 8.43 -3.18 -6.51
N TYR A 117 7.47 -3.00 -7.43
CA TYR A 117 7.34 -3.87 -8.60
C TYR A 117 8.55 -3.84 -9.52
N ALA A 118 9.13 -2.67 -9.75
CA ALA A 118 10.32 -2.52 -10.59
C ALA A 118 11.46 -3.39 -10.06
N ARG A 119 11.67 -3.39 -8.74
CA ARG A 119 12.69 -4.21 -8.08
C ARG A 119 12.32 -5.70 -8.01
N LEU A 120 11.08 -6.03 -7.65
CA LEU A 120 10.62 -7.42 -7.57
C LEU A 120 10.62 -8.13 -8.93
N GLU A 121 10.35 -7.41 -10.02
CA GLU A 121 10.29 -7.96 -11.38
C GLU A 121 11.54 -7.68 -12.22
N GLN A 122 12.51 -6.93 -11.69
CA GLN A 122 13.70 -6.46 -12.41
C GLN A 122 13.34 -5.77 -13.74
N ARG A 123 12.39 -4.83 -13.68
CA ARG A 123 11.90 -4.02 -14.81
C ARG A 123 12.13 -2.54 -14.55
N ASP A 124 12.14 -1.74 -15.61
CA ASP A 124 12.19 -0.27 -15.51
C ASP A 124 10.92 0.24 -14.81
N GLU A 125 11.06 1.30 -14.00
CA GLU A 125 9.93 1.90 -13.28
C GLU A 125 8.81 2.33 -14.25
N ARG A 126 9.15 2.78 -15.46
CA ARG A 126 8.17 3.22 -16.47
C ARG A 126 7.25 2.10 -16.94
N ASP A 127 7.76 0.87 -17.03
CA ASP A 127 6.98 -0.29 -17.51
C ASP A 127 5.93 -0.72 -16.49
N VAL A 128 6.20 -0.49 -15.20
CA VAL A 128 5.32 -0.88 -14.09
C VAL A 128 4.62 0.30 -13.44
N LYS A 129 4.85 1.52 -13.91
CA LYS A 129 4.27 2.76 -13.36
C LYS A 129 2.75 2.71 -13.33
N THR A 130 2.13 2.46 -14.49
CA THR A 130 0.66 2.45 -14.62
C THR A 130 0.02 1.47 -13.64
N ILE A 131 0.52 0.24 -13.63
CA ILE A 131 -0.01 -0.81 -12.75
C ILE A 131 0.30 -0.54 -11.26
N GLY A 132 1.39 0.17 -10.97
CA GLY A 132 1.69 0.71 -9.64
C GLY A 132 0.59 1.66 -9.14
N TYR A 133 0.27 2.71 -9.91
CA TYR A 133 -0.82 3.65 -9.56
C TYR A 133 -2.20 2.98 -9.50
N VAL A 134 -2.49 2.05 -10.42
CA VAL A 134 -3.75 1.28 -10.38
C VAL A 134 -3.81 0.44 -9.10
N SER A 135 -2.68 -0.12 -8.64
CA SER A 135 -2.60 -0.84 -7.36
C SER A 135 -2.76 0.10 -6.16
N GLY A 136 -2.32 1.36 -6.27
CA GLY A 136 -2.54 2.40 -5.27
C GLY A 136 -4.02 2.73 -5.08
N PHE A 137 -4.81 2.66 -6.15
CA PHE A 137 -6.27 2.82 -6.11
C PHE A 137 -7.00 1.52 -5.73
N LEU A 138 -6.54 0.38 -6.24
CA LEU A 138 -7.11 -0.96 -6.02
C LEU A 138 -6.04 -1.90 -5.43
N PRO A 139 -5.87 -1.91 -4.09
CA PRO A 139 -4.82 -2.68 -3.42
C PRO A 139 -4.88 -4.19 -3.69
N ILE A 140 -6.03 -4.72 -4.11
CA ILE A 140 -6.17 -6.13 -4.49
C ILE A 140 -5.22 -6.55 -5.62
N ILE A 141 -4.87 -5.62 -6.52
CA ILE A 141 -3.91 -5.87 -7.60
C ILE A 141 -2.51 -6.07 -7.03
N ALA A 142 -2.13 -5.29 -6.01
CA ALA A 142 -0.89 -5.51 -5.27
C ALA A 142 -0.86 -6.83 -4.53
N VAL A 143 -1.97 -7.20 -3.88
CA VAL A 143 -2.09 -8.50 -3.22
C VAL A 143 -1.86 -9.63 -4.21
N TYR A 144 -2.58 -9.63 -5.34
CA TYR A 144 -2.41 -10.65 -6.37
C TYR A 144 -0.97 -10.72 -6.87
N ARG A 145 -0.40 -9.57 -7.27
CA ARG A 145 0.93 -9.51 -7.88
C ARG A 145 2.05 -9.89 -6.91
N PHE A 146 1.93 -9.52 -5.63
CA PHE A 146 2.86 -9.98 -4.60
C PHE A 146 2.73 -11.47 -4.31
N PHE A 147 1.52 -12.03 -4.39
CA PHE A 147 1.36 -13.48 -4.27
C PHE A 147 1.90 -14.25 -5.46
N THR A 148 1.73 -13.75 -6.69
CA THR A 148 2.14 -14.46 -7.92
C THR A 148 3.51 -14.03 -8.46
N GLY A 149 4.26 -13.24 -7.69
CA GLY A 149 5.56 -12.73 -8.12
C GLY A 149 6.57 -13.84 -8.37
N LYS A 150 7.40 -13.70 -9.41
CA LYS A 150 8.44 -14.68 -9.81
C LYS A 150 9.52 -14.89 -8.74
N TYR A 151 9.64 -13.96 -7.80
CA TYR A 151 10.55 -14.04 -6.65
C TYR A 151 10.17 -15.11 -5.61
N ASN A 152 9.10 -15.87 -5.87
CA ASN A 152 8.67 -16.99 -5.04
C ASN A 152 9.41 -18.32 -5.30
N GLU A 153 10.22 -18.38 -6.36
CA GLU A 153 10.89 -19.61 -6.82
C GLU A 153 12.40 -19.65 -6.50
N LEU A 154 12.89 -18.69 -5.71
CA LEU A 154 14.26 -18.63 -5.17
C LEU A 154 14.27 -18.99 -3.68
#